data_AF-A0A8K0HC69-F1
#
_entry.id   AF-A0A8K0HC69-F1
#
_cell.length_a   1.000
_cell.length_b   1.000
_cell.length_c   1.000
_cell.angle_alpha   90.00
_cell.angle_beta   90.00
_cell.angle_gamma   90.00
#
_symmetry.space_group_name_H-M   'P 1'
#
loop_
_entity.id
_entity.type
_entity.pdbx_description
1 polymer ?
#
loop_
_entity_poly.entity_id
_entity_poly.type
_entity_poly.pdbx_seq_one_letter_code
_entity_poly.pdbx_strand_id
1 'polypeptide(L)' 'MDREVISDDECTTPKRRECRIPVMFVCPPPPKKKTVCGTKRDPPKDGYFQPPDLDALFVMPPRRQACA' A
#
# COMPACT_ATOMS: atom_id res chain seq x y z
N MET A 1 -23.13 27.21 -8.03
CA MET A 1 -22.66 26.01 -7.32
C MET A 1 -22.72 26.32 -5.84
N ASP A 2 -23.85 26.01 -5.23
CA ASP A 2 -24.11 26.26 -3.81
C ASP A 2 -23.33 25.23 -3.01
N ARG A 3 -22.40 25.73 -2.18
CA ARG A 3 -21.57 24.90 -1.31
C ARG A 3 -22.43 24.53 -0.11
N GLU A 4 -23.02 23.34 -0.12
CA GLU A 4 -23.81 22.86 1.02
C GLU A 4 -22.96 22.90 2.29
N VAL A 5 -23.36 23.77 3.22
CA VAL A 5 -22.80 23.84 4.56
C VAL A 5 -23.44 22.70 5.34
N ILE A 6 -22.79 21.54 5.38
CA ILE A 6 -23.21 20.43 6.24
C ILE A 6 -23.19 20.96 7.68
N SER A 7 -24.38 21.12 8.25
CA SER A 7 -24.55 21.54 9.63
C SER A 7 -24.17 20.37 10.54
N ASP A 8 -23.46 20.65 11.63
CA ASP A 8 -22.94 19.68 12.63
C ASP A 8 -24.06 18.88 13.36
N ASP A 9 -25.31 19.11 12.97
CA ASP A 9 -26.54 18.48 13.46
C ASP A 9 -26.88 17.15 12.74
N GLU A 10 -26.27 16.86 11.59
CA GLU A 10 -26.48 15.58 10.88
C GLU A 10 -25.73 14.41 11.53
N CYS A 11 -24.75 14.71 12.40
CA CYS A 11 -24.00 13.69 13.12
C CYS A 11 -24.71 13.32 14.44
N THR A 12 -25.27 12.11 14.50
CA THR A 12 -25.91 11.56 15.71
C THR A 12 -24.91 11.06 16.76
N THR A 13 -23.60 11.22 16.54
CA THR A 13 -22.58 10.75 17.49
C THR A 13 -22.68 11.53 18.80
N PRO A 14 -22.86 10.84 19.95
CA PRO A 14 -22.92 11.51 21.25
C PRO A 14 -21.64 12.29 21.55
N LYS A 15 -21.76 13.60 21.73
CA LYS A 15 -20.62 14.53 21.97
C LYS A 15 -20.25 14.65 23.45
N ARG A 16 -20.93 13.90 24.34
CA ARG A 16 -20.71 13.95 25.79
C ARG A 16 -19.42 13.22 26.15
N ARG A 17 -18.68 13.73 27.14
CA ARG A 17 -17.32 13.23 27.47
C ARG A 17 -17.36 11.78 27.91
N GLU A 18 -18.44 11.38 28.56
CA GLU A 18 -18.69 10.04 29.11
C GLU A 18 -18.90 9.01 27.99
N CYS A 19 -19.40 9.46 26.82
CA CYS A 19 -19.61 8.63 25.64
C CYS A 19 -18.41 8.63 24.68
N ARG A 20 -17.40 9.48 24.92
CA ARG A 20 -16.25 9.62 24.03
C ARG A 20 -15.28 8.47 24.26
N ILE A 21 -14.87 7.81 23.18
CA ILE A 21 -13.82 6.79 23.23
C ILE A 21 -12.52 7.44 23.76
N PRO A 22 -11.85 6.85 24.77
CA PRO A 22 -10.58 7.36 25.28
C PRO A 22 -9.54 7.53 24.17
N VAL A 23 -8.80 8.64 24.20
CA VAL A 23 -7.85 9.04 23.13
C VAL A 23 -6.54 8.24 23.19
N MET A 24 -6.40 7.30 24.13
CA MET A 24 -5.18 6.49 24.26
C MET A 24 -5.11 5.43 23.15
N PHE A 25 -4.70 5.87 21.97
CA PHE A 25 -4.30 5.01 20.86
C PHE A 25 -2.82 5.21 20.59
N VAL A 26 -1.97 4.76 21.51
CA VAL A 26 -0.61 4.42 21.08
C VAL A 26 -0.79 3.16 20.23
N CYS A 27 -0.69 3.32 18.91
CA CYS A 27 -0.72 2.18 18.01
C CYS A 27 0.31 1.15 18.50
N PRO A 28 -0.03 -0.14 18.56
CA PRO A 28 0.96 -1.15 18.86
C PRO A 28 2.13 -1.01 17.89
N PRO A 29 3.37 -1.31 18.32
CA PRO A 29 4.52 -1.28 17.43
C PRO A 29 4.26 -2.17 16.20
N PRO A 30 4.78 -1.78 15.01
CA PRO A 30 4.53 -2.53 13.79
C PRO A 30 4.99 -3.99 13.94
N PRO A 31 4.29 -4.95 13.30
CA PRO A 31 4.70 -6.34 13.30
C PRO A 31 6.14 -6.49 12.83
N LYS A 32 6.97 -7.21 13.60
CA LYS A 32 8.36 -7.49 13.21
C LYS A 32 8.35 -8.44 12.02
N LYS A 33 8.93 -8.02 10.90
CA LYS A 33 9.18 -8.91 9.75
C LYS A 33 10.06 -10.06 10.24
N LYS A 34 9.62 -11.31 10.05
CA LYS A 34 10.46 -12.47 10.29
C LYS A 34 11.65 -12.40 9.33
N THR A 35 12.86 -12.62 9.84
CA THR A 35 14.01 -12.87 8.98
C THR A 35 13.66 -14.07 8.11
N VAL A 36 13.74 -13.91 6.78
CA VAL A 36 13.59 -15.04 5.86
C VAL A 36 14.74 -16.01 6.16
N CYS A 37 14.47 -17.02 6.98
CA CYS A 37 15.36 -18.16 7.17
C CYS A 37 15.10 -19.09 6.00
N GLY A 38 15.72 -18.78 4.87
CA GLY A 38 15.62 -19.57 3.65
C GLY A 38 16.79 -19.20 2.76
N THR A 39 17.53 -20.20 2.30
CA THR A 39 18.44 -20.03 1.18
C THR A 39 17.63 -19.57 -0.03
N LYS A 40 18.23 -18.73 -0.88
CA LYS A 40 17.66 -18.45 -2.19
C LYS A 40 17.44 -19.81 -2.85
N ARG A 41 16.20 -20.14 -3.18
CA ARG A 41 15.90 -21.38 -3.91
C ARG A 41 16.49 -21.24 -5.30
N ASP A 42 17.15 -22.29 -5.75
CA ASP A 42 17.57 -22.39 -7.14
C ASP A 42 16.34 -22.35 -8.07
N PRO A 43 16.50 -21.86 -9.30
CA PRO A 43 15.47 -21.98 -10.32
C PRO A 43 15.02 -23.45 -10.53
N PRO A 44 13.80 -23.67 -11.04
CA PRO A 44 13.39 -25.01 -11.46
C PRO A 44 14.38 -25.61 -12.46
N LYS A 45 14.51 -26.95 -12.46
CA LYS A 45 15.46 -27.68 -13.32
C LYS A 45 15.27 -27.35 -14.81
N ASP A 46 14.02 -27.20 -15.24
CA ASP A 46 13.64 -26.93 -16.62
C ASP A 46 13.42 -25.43 -16.90
N GLY A 47 13.86 -24.57 -15.99
CA GLY A 47 13.59 -23.14 -16.02
C GLY A 47 12.16 -22.79 -15.61
N TYR A 48 11.87 -21.50 -15.58
CA TYR A 48 10.51 -21.01 -15.40
C TYR A 48 9.74 -21.07 -16.73
N PHE A 49 8.42 -21.12 -16.65
CA PHE A 49 7.59 -20.96 -17.83
C PHE A 49 7.94 -19.66 -18.57
N GLN A 50 8.31 -19.78 -19.84
CA GLN A 50 8.63 -18.65 -20.72
C GLN A 50 7.53 -18.51 -21.78
N PRO A 51 6.50 -17.69 -21.53
CA PRO A 51 5.51 -17.40 -22.55
C PRO A 51 6.13 -16.55 -23.67
N PRO A 52 5.72 -16.77 -24.93
CA PRO A 52 6.38 -16.18 -26.11
C PRO A 52 6.29 -14.65 -26.19
N ASP A 53 5.40 -14.02 -25.43
CA ASP A 53 5.13 -12.59 -25.42
C ASP A 53 5.76 -11.83 -24.23
N LEU A 54 6.40 -12.54 -23.29
CA LEU A 54 6.92 -11.94 -22.06
C LEU A 54 7.96 -10.85 -22.35
N ASP A 55 8.89 -11.13 -23.27
CA ASP A 55 9.97 -10.19 -23.61
C ASP A 55 9.45 -8.89 -24.21
N ALA A 56 8.32 -8.93 -24.92
CA ALA A 56 7.70 -7.74 -25.51
C ALA A 56 7.24 -6.74 -24.42
N LEU A 57 6.90 -7.21 -23.22
CA LEU A 57 6.50 -6.36 -22.09
C LEU A 57 7.68 -5.56 -21.51
N PHE A 58 8.92 -6.06 -21.67
CA PHE A 58 10.13 -5.46 -21.12
C PHE A 58 10.92 -4.64 -22.13
N VAL A 59 10.44 -4.54 -23.39
CA VAL A 59 11.03 -3.64 -24.39
C VAL A 59 10.77 -2.20 -23.98
N MET A 60 11.72 -1.63 -23.24
CA MET A 60 11.71 -0.23 -22.87
C MET A 60 12.36 0.59 -23.99
N PRO A 61 11.72 1.65 -24.50
CA PRO A 61 12.36 2.56 -25.42
C PRO A 61 13.56 3.24 -24.74
N PRO A 62 14.61 3.61 -25.51
CA PRO A 62 15.74 4.37 -24.98
C PRO A 62 15.23 5.60 -24.23
N ARG A 63 15.61 5.73 -22.96
CA ARG A 63 15.31 6.93 -22.19
C ARG A 63 16.06 8.09 -22.82
N ARG A 64 15.34 9.15 -23.22
CA ARG A 64 15.97 10.43 -23.57
C ARG A 64 16.78 10.88 -22.37
N GLN A 65 18.09 10.98 -22.55
CA GLN A 65 18.97 11.60 -21.56
C GLN A 65 18.51 13.05 -21.41
N ALA A 66 18.25 13.50 -20.18
CA ALA A 66 18.17 14.92 -19.91
C ALA A 66 19.61 15.46 -19.97
N CYS A 67 19.86 16.41 -20.87
CA CYS A 67 21.11 17.16 -20.85
C CYS A 67 21.17 17.99 -19.55
N ALA A 68 22.33 18.02 -18.92
CA ALA A 68 22.62 18.83 -17.74
C ALA A 68 22.67 20.33 -18.08
#